data_AF-A0A816BNK6-F1
#
_entry.id   AF-A0A816BNK6-F1
#
_cell.length_a   1.000
_cell.length_b   1.000
_cell.length_c   1.000
_cell.angle_alpha   90.00
_cell.angle_beta   90.00
_cell.angle_gamma   90.00
#
_symmetry.space_group_name_H-M   'P 1'
#
loop_
_entity.id
_entity.type
_entity.pdbx_description
1 polymer ?
#
loop_
_entity_poly.entity_id
_entity_poly.type
_entity_poly.pdbx_seq_one_letter_code
_entity_poly.pdbx_strand_id
1 'polypeptide(L)'
;QIEFVNKLQEPVELVGTKSGEGEVTTTLANIAPNGSFSYTCEKGWAGNFRCGHAAEANLFEMSVMTENEWIHYDLDNEKGFNVPMKVQAPDGKDAPDAYQTPDDHAGKQHSSAAGKFVVTFEN
;
A
#
# COMPACT_ATOMS: atom_id res chain seq x y z
N GLN A 1 10.98 3.04 -2.60
CA GLN A 1 10.50 3.65 -1.35
C GLN A 1 9.00 3.82 -1.47
N ILE A 2 8.26 3.67 -0.38
CA ILE A 2 6.83 4.02 -0.30
C ILE A 2 6.68 5.13 0.73
N GLU A 3 5.93 6.16 0.38
CA GLU A 3 5.43 7.16 1.31
C GLU A 3 3.92 6.98 1.48
N PHE A 4 3.49 6.77 2.70
CA PHE A 4 2.08 6.71 3.08
C PHE A 4 1.67 8.06 3.67
N VAL A 5 0.63 8.67 3.12
CA VAL A 5 0.15 10.01 3.48
C VAL A 5 -1.29 9.89 3.96
N ASN A 6 -1.56 10.26 5.20
CA ASN A 6 -2.90 10.25 5.78
C ASN A 6 -3.52 11.65 5.67
N LYS A 7 -4.52 11.86 4.82
CA LYS A 7 -5.32 13.10 4.77
C LYS A 7 -6.68 12.97 5.46
N LEU A 8 -6.95 11.83 6.09
CA LEU A 8 -8.14 11.61 6.89
C LEU A 8 -8.05 12.39 8.21
N GLN A 9 -9.18 12.53 8.89
CA GLN A 9 -9.26 13.14 10.22
C GLN A 9 -9.04 12.13 11.35
N GLU A 10 -8.82 10.87 11.01
CA GLU A 10 -8.58 9.76 11.92
C GLU A 10 -7.20 9.14 11.65
N PRO A 11 -6.55 8.54 12.66
CA PRO A 11 -5.27 7.88 12.47
C PRO A 11 -5.40 6.58 11.66
N VAL A 12 -4.42 6.31 10.79
CA VAL A 12 -4.36 5.07 10.00
C VAL A 12 -3.28 4.14 10.57
N GLU A 13 -3.67 2.93 10.94
CA GLU A 13 -2.72 1.87 11.28
C GLU A 13 -2.16 1.23 10.00
N LEU A 14 -0.84 1.10 9.95
CA LEU A 14 -0.11 0.38 8.92
C LEU A 14 0.49 -0.89 9.50
N VAL A 15 0.10 -2.02 8.94
CA VAL A 15 0.66 -3.34 9.28
C VAL A 15 1.34 -3.90 8.04
N GLY A 16 2.62 -4.21 8.14
CA GLY A 16 3.37 -4.86 7.06
C GLY A 16 3.45 -6.36 7.28
N THR A 17 3.18 -7.13 6.23
CA THR A 17 3.48 -8.57 6.17
C THR A 17 4.53 -8.80 5.10
N LYS A 18 5.69 -9.36 5.47
CA LYS A 18 6.69 -9.82 4.50
C LYS A 18 6.40 -11.28 4.15
N SER A 19 6.25 -11.60 2.87
CA SER A 19 6.07 -12.97 2.40
C SER A 19 7.42 -13.68 2.23
N GLY A 20 7.51 -14.96 2.64
CA GLY A 20 8.74 -15.77 2.68
C GLY A 20 8.62 -17.01 3.57
N GLU A 21 9.75 -17.68 3.87
CA GLU A 21 9.81 -18.77 4.87
C GLU A 21 9.50 -18.20 6.28
N GLY A 22 8.22 -18.20 6.63
CA GLY A 22 7.69 -17.57 7.84
C GLY A 22 7.10 -16.20 7.53
N GLU A 23 5.78 -16.11 7.37
CA GLU A 23 5.08 -14.84 7.32
C GLU A 23 5.31 -14.08 8.64
N VAL A 24 5.89 -12.89 8.55
CA VAL A 24 6.06 -12.00 9.70
C VAL A 24 5.17 -10.78 9.49
N THR A 25 4.14 -10.68 10.32
CA THR A 25 3.26 -9.51 10.39
C THR A 25 3.70 -8.60 11.53
N THR A 26 3.88 -7.31 11.25
CA THR A 26 4.25 -6.32 12.27
C THR A 26 3.56 -4.98 12.03
N THR A 27 3.12 -4.31 13.10
CA THR A 27 2.67 -2.92 13.00
C THR A 27 3.87 -2.05 12.68
N LEU A 28 3.85 -1.40 11.51
CA LEU A 28 4.91 -0.53 11.03
C LEU A 28 4.75 0.90 11.54
N ALA A 29 3.51 1.40 11.56
CA ALA A 29 3.22 2.76 11.97
C ALA A 29 1.76 2.96 12.37
N ASN A 30 1.51 3.98 13.18
CA ASN A 30 0.19 4.58 13.34
C ASN A 30 0.31 6.04 12.86
N ILE A 31 -0.24 6.32 11.68
CA ILE A 31 -0.10 7.62 11.01
C ILE A 31 -1.19 8.55 11.51
N ALA A 32 -0.80 9.56 12.29
CA ALA A 32 -1.70 10.61 12.75
C ALA A 32 -2.43 11.33 11.57
N PRO A 33 -3.59 11.96 11.83
CA PRO A 33 -4.27 12.80 10.84
C PRO A 33 -3.34 13.85 10.20
N ASN A 34 -3.40 14.00 8.87
CA ASN A 34 -2.50 14.86 8.08
C ASN A 34 -1.01 14.50 8.15
N GLY A 35 -0.68 13.34 8.72
CA GLY A 35 0.68 12.84 8.87
C GLY A 35 1.16 12.01 7.67
N SER A 36 2.43 11.64 7.72
CA SER A 36 3.03 10.75 6.72
C SER A 36 4.02 9.78 7.36
N PHE A 37 4.18 8.61 6.74
CA PHE A 37 5.17 7.61 7.10
C PHE A 37 5.91 7.12 5.85
N SER A 38 7.23 6.94 5.94
CA SER A 38 8.04 6.41 4.85
C SER A 38 8.55 5.02 5.18
N TYR A 39 8.39 4.09 4.23
CA TYR A 39 8.92 2.74 4.31
C TYR A 39 9.83 2.45 3.12
N THR A 40 10.96 1.80 3.37
CA THR A 40 11.88 1.37 2.32
C THR A 40 11.85 -0.15 2.23
N CYS A 41 11.30 -0.67 1.14
CA CYS A 41 11.38 -2.08 0.83
C CYS A 41 12.80 -2.44 0.39
N GLU A 42 13.37 -3.44 1.04
CA GLU A 42 14.67 -4.01 0.67
C GLU A 42 14.58 -4.69 -0.71
N LYS A 43 15.73 -4.87 -1.37
CA LYS A 43 15.78 -5.60 -2.63
C LYS A 43 15.26 -7.04 -2.42
N GLY A 44 14.31 -7.46 -3.25
CA GLY A 44 13.67 -8.78 -3.15
C GLY A 44 12.62 -8.91 -2.06
N TRP A 45 12.18 -7.77 -1.50
CA TRP A 45 11.03 -7.75 -0.62
C TRP A 45 9.75 -8.05 -1.41
N ALA A 46 8.97 -9.02 -0.94
CA ALA A 46 7.60 -9.25 -1.36
C ALA A 46 6.72 -9.24 -0.11
N GLY A 47 5.51 -8.70 -0.21
CA GLY A 47 4.63 -8.60 0.94
C GLY A 47 3.37 -7.78 0.69
N ASN A 48 2.62 -7.54 1.76
CA ASN A 48 1.47 -6.65 1.74
C ASN A 48 1.51 -5.67 2.91
N PHE A 49 0.87 -4.52 2.71
CA PHE A 49 0.60 -3.52 3.71
C PHE A 49 -0.90 -3.48 3.96
N ARG A 50 -1.34 -3.89 5.15
CA ARG A 50 -2.72 -3.66 5.58
C ARG A 50 -2.82 -2.24 6.10
N CYS A 51 -3.75 -1.47 5.56
CA CYS A 51 -3.90 -0.05 5.86
C CYS A 51 -5.33 0.22 6.34
N GLY A 52 -5.51 0.71 7.56
CA GLY A 52 -6.87 0.91 8.05
C GLY A 52 -7.04 1.35 9.50
N HIS A 53 -8.29 1.44 9.94
CA HIS A 53 -8.67 1.80 11.31
C HIS A 53 -8.94 0.58 12.23
N ALA A 54 -8.89 -0.66 11.70
CA ALA A 54 -9.19 -1.91 12.42
C ALA A 54 -8.75 -3.19 11.66
N ALA A 55 -9.06 -4.37 12.22
CA ALA A 55 -8.72 -5.70 11.69
C ALA A 55 -9.32 -6.06 10.31
N GLU A 56 -10.37 -5.36 9.87
CA GLU A 56 -10.93 -5.43 8.51
C GLU A 56 -10.41 -4.23 7.73
N ALA A 57 -9.40 -4.45 6.89
CA ALA A 57 -8.64 -3.38 6.25
C ALA A 57 -8.48 -3.61 4.76
N ASN A 58 -8.48 -2.49 4.02
CA ASN A 58 -7.96 -2.49 2.67
C ASN A 58 -6.47 -2.90 2.69
N LEU A 59 -6.06 -3.66 1.67
CA LEU A 59 -4.70 -4.10 1.44
C LEU A 59 -4.07 -3.26 0.33
N PHE A 60 -2.86 -2.78 0.57
CA PHE A 60 -1.93 -2.37 -0.47
C PHE A 60 -0.87 -3.46 -0.59
N GLU A 61 -0.97 -4.30 -1.61
CA GLU A 61 -0.02 -5.37 -1.86
C GLU A 61 1.11 -4.88 -2.75
N MET A 62 2.35 -5.25 -2.42
CA MET A 62 3.48 -4.83 -3.23
C MET A 62 4.58 -5.90 -3.25
N SER A 63 5.15 -6.13 -4.42
CA SER A 63 6.27 -7.03 -4.62
C SER A 63 7.39 -6.30 -5.36
N VAL A 64 8.56 -6.19 -4.73
CA VAL A 64 9.78 -5.61 -5.32
C VAL A 64 10.57 -6.75 -5.99
N MET A 65 10.53 -6.79 -7.31
CA MET A 65 11.21 -7.84 -8.07
C MET A 65 12.74 -7.59 -8.05
N THR A 66 13.49 -8.63 -7.71
CA THR A 66 14.96 -8.59 -7.53
C THR A 66 15.75 -8.36 -8.82
N GLU A 67 15.24 -8.84 -9.94
CA GLU A 67 16.06 -9.05 -11.14
C GLU A 67 16.12 -7.84 -12.06
N ASN A 68 15.08 -7.00 -12.09
CA ASN A 68 14.97 -5.92 -13.09
C ASN A 68 14.60 -4.54 -12.52
N GLU A 69 14.62 -4.36 -11.19
CA GLU A 69 14.20 -3.11 -10.52
C GLU A 69 12.75 -2.71 -10.84
N TRP A 70 11.90 -3.69 -11.18
CA TRP A 70 10.46 -3.46 -11.34
C TRP A 70 9.75 -3.71 -10.03
N ILE A 71 8.78 -2.85 -9.74
CA ILE A 71 7.88 -3.01 -8.60
C ILE A 71 6.52 -3.39 -9.16
N HIS A 72 6.03 -4.55 -8.72
CA HIS A 72 4.66 -4.97 -8.90
C HIS A 72 3.87 -4.49 -7.70
N TYR A 73 2.72 -3.89 -7.92
CA TYR A 73 1.81 -3.54 -6.85
C TYR A 73 0.38 -3.84 -7.26
N ASP A 74 -0.41 -4.15 -6.26
CA ASP A 74 -1.83 -4.37 -6.37
C ASP A 74 -2.51 -3.66 -5.21
N LEU A 75 -3.69 -3.13 -5.45
CA LEU A 75 -4.56 -2.71 -4.37
C LEU A 75 -5.56 -3.87 -4.21
N ASP A 76 -5.86 -4.29 -2.99
CA ASP A 76 -6.87 -5.32 -2.74
C ASP A 76 -7.83 -4.89 -1.61
N ASN A 77 -9.14 -5.05 -1.81
CA ASN A 77 -10.19 -4.84 -0.82
C ASN A 77 -11.03 -6.11 -0.57
N GLU A 78 -10.61 -7.28 -1.08
CA GLU A 78 -11.27 -8.57 -0.86
C GLU A 78 -11.37 -8.95 0.63
N LYS A 79 -10.52 -8.36 1.48
CA LYS A 79 -10.54 -8.57 2.94
C LYS A 79 -11.32 -7.49 3.71
N GLY A 80 -11.96 -6.56 3.01
CA GLY A 80 -12.75 -5.46 3.55
C GLY A 80 -12.31 -4.10 3.00
N PHE A 81 -13.20 -3.11 3.12
CA PHE A 81 -12.95 -1.72 2.73
C PHE A 81 -13.24 -0.76 3.88
N ASN A 82 -12.26 0.07 4.24
CA ASN A 82 -12.39 1.01 5.36
C ASN A 82 -11.84 2.42 5.09
N VAL A 83 -10.81 2.58 4.25
CA VAL A 83 -10.23 3.89 3.90
C VAL A 83 -9.99 3.98 2.39
N PRO A 84 -10.50 5.00 1.69
CA PRO A 84 -10.19 5.14 0.26
C PRO A 84 -8.70 5.44 0.07
N MET A 85 -8.10 4.86 -0.97
CA MET A 85 -6.67 4.91 -1.22
C MET A 85 -6.37 5.32 -2.66
N LYS A 86 -5.41 6.22 -2.82
CA LYS A 86 -4.80 6.54 -4.12
C LYS A 86 -3.33 6.19 -4.12
N VAL A 87 -2.85 5.60 -5.20
CA VAL A 87 -1.43 5.29 -5.39
C VAL A 87 -0.91 6.08 -6.57
N GLN A 88 0.17 6.81 -6.36
CA GLN A 88 0.94 7.44 -7.42
C GLN A 88 2.24 6.67 -7.62
N ALA A 89 2.46 6.17 -8.83
CA ALA A 89 3.67 5.46 -9.20
C ALA A 89 4.85 6.42 -9.45
N PRO A 90 6.10 5.92 -9.42
CA PRO A 90 7.31 6.73 -9.65
C PRO A 90 7.34 7.52 -10.97
N ASP A 91 6.64 7.06 -12.01
CA ASP A 91 6.53 7.78 -13.28
C ASP A 91 5.55 8.97 -13.22
N GLY A 92 5.02 9.27 -12.03
CA GLY A 92 4.13 10.37 -11.75
C GLY A 92 2.68 10.10 -12.16
N LYS A 93 2.39 8.94 -12.76
CA LYS A 93 1.03 8.56 -13.11
C LYS A 93 0.33 7.99 -11.89
N ASP A 94 -0.92 8.41 -11.72
CA ASP A 94 -1.81 7.73 -10.81
C ASP A 94 -1.99 6.29 -11.28
N ALA A 95 -1.98 5.35 -10.34
CA ALA A 95 -2.46 4.01 -10.59
C ALA A 95 -3.89 4.14 -11.16
N PRO A 96 -4.19 3.52 -12.32
CA PRO A 96 -5.43 3.75 -13.04
C PRO A 96 -6.70 3.33 -12.27
N ASP A 97 -6.54 2.61 -11.16
CA ASP A 97 -7.61 2.01 -10.37
C ASP A 97 -7.45 2.31 -8.87
N ALA A 98 -7.38 3.60 -8.48
CA ALA A 98 -7.50 3.98 -7.07
C ALA A 98 -8.85 3.50 -6.52
N TYR A 99 -8.85 2.62 -5.51
CA TYR A 99 -10.11 2.18 -4.88
C TYR A 99 -10.75 3.31 -4.10
N GLN A 100 -11.84 3.80 -4.65
CA GLN A 100 -12.67 4.83 -4.02
C GLN A 100 -13.90 4.21 -3.35
N THR A 101 -14.25 2.97 -3.70
CA THR A 101 -15.47 2.31 -3.22
C THR A 101 -15.26 0.86 -2.78
N PRO A 102 -16.16 0.32 -1.91
CA PRO A 102 -16.13 -1.09 -1.51
C PRO A 102 -16.35 -2.10 -2.64
N ASP A 103 -16.99 -1.68 -3.74
CA ASP A 103 -17.33 -2.57 -4.87
C ASP A 103 -16.23 -2.62 -5.94
N ASP A 104 -15.19 -1.78 -5.81
CA ASP A 104 -14.03 -1.80 -6.71
C ASP A 104 -13.17 -3.03 -6.41
N HIS A 105 -13.51 -4.18 -6.98
CA HIS A 105 -12.66 -5.37 -6.94
C HIS A 105 -11.91 -5.49 -8.26
N ALA A 106 -10.66 -5.07 -8.28
CA ALA A 106 -9.83 -5.23 -9.47
C ALA A 106 -8.39 -5.48 -9.04
N GLY A 107 -8.07 -6.76 -8.73
CA GLY A 107 -6.70 -7.26 -8.58
C GLY A 107 -5.90 -7.10 -9.89
N LYS A 108 -5.67 -5.85 -10.28
CA LYS A 108 -5.03 -5.42 -11.50
C LYS A 108 -3.60 -5.15 -11.12
N GLN A 109 -2.78 -6.15 -11.37
CA GLN A 109 -1.34 -6.03 -11.18
C GLN A 109 -0.80 -4.91 -12.06
N HIS A 110 -0.17 -3.93 -11.41
CA HIS A 110 0.54 -2.87 -12.08
C HIS A 110 2.05 -3.05 -11.91
N SER A 111 2.80 -2.72 -12.95
CA SER A 111 4.27 -2.74 -12.92
C SER A 111 4.80 -1.34 -13.20
N SER A 112 5.76 -0.90 -12.39
CA SER A 112 6.49 0.36 -12.60
C SER A 112 7.99 0.15 -12.40
N ALA A 113 8.79 1.03 -13.00
CA ALA A 113 10.20 1.18 -12.63
C ALA A 113 10.34 1.47 -11.12
N ALA A 114 11.46 1.08 -10.53
CA ALA A 114 11.77 1.38 -9.15
C ALA A 114 11.79 2.89 -8.90
N GLY A 115 11.29 3.28 -7.73
CA GLY A 115 11.29 4.68 -7.32
C GLY A 115 10.45 4.91 -6.08
N LYS A 116 9.94 6.13 -5.95
CA LYS A 116 9.05 6.53 -4.85
C LYS A 116 7.60 6.33 -5.27
N PHE A 117 6.90 5.51 -4.51
CA PHE A 117 5.44 5.41 -4.55
C PHE A 117 4.86 6.33 -3.47
N VAL A 118 3.72 6.96 -3.77
CA VAL A 118 2.94 7.72 -2.78
C VAL A 118 1.57 7.08 -2.65
N VAL A 119 1.27 6.55 -1.47
CA VAL A 119 -0.03 6.00 -1.10
C VAL A 119 -0.75 7.05 -0.25
N THR A 120 -1.86 7.59 -0.73
CA THR A 120 -2.63 8.63 -0.03
C THR A 120 -3.97 8.06 0.45
N PHE A 121 -4.26 8.24 1.74
CA PHE A 121 -5.57 7.97 2.35
C PHE A 121 -6.38 9.28 2.34
N GLU A 122 -7.47 9.33 1.58
CA GLU A 122 -8.33 10.52 1.46
C GLU A 122 -9.78 10.14 1.09
N ASN A 123 -10.75 10.98 1.46
CA ASN A 123 -12.17 10.84 1.08
C ASN A 123 -12.48 11.53 -0.24
#